data_AF-A0A9D1M541-F1
#
_entry.id   AF-A0A9D1M541-F1
#
_cell.length_a   1.000
_cell.length_b   1.000
_cell.length_c   1.000
_cell.angle_alpha   90.00
_cell.angle_beta   90.00
_cell.angle_gamma   90.00
#
_symmetry.space_group_name_H-M   'P 1'
#
loop_
_entity.id
_entity.type
_entity.pdbx_description
1 polymer ?
#
loop_
_entity_poly.entity_id
_entity_poly.type
_entity_poly.pdbx_seq_one_letter_code
_entity_poly.pdbx_strand_id
1 'polypeptide(L)'
;MKQKQNSTKKEKAGIYLETKPVVDTFKNINKYFLPKPLENSHHAYLRYVTSEGQELIIRGGPKNNNQLNALGTGSIHMQSNIPFSDSYDYYNRGTEANKRFSHKLDIDEKNLDQVWNKMLKISDEITNEQFPYDNLPQQQNSNSVIRTILDETNFDGLQQIPHQLLKHLPGYDKNLFSYPRISKEIKEDPNPELMRAWDSIMKGGNDEKDDI
;
A
#
# COMPACT_ATOMS: atom_id res chain seq x y z
N MET A 1 25.05 -34.68 -11.63
CA MET A 1 23.74 -34.42 -11.01
C MET A 1 23.18 -33.13 -11.59
N LYS A 2 22.05 -33.18 -12.32
CA LYS A 2 21.41 -31.99 -12.90
C LYS A 2 20.67 -31.25 -11.77
N GLN A 3 21.08 -30.03 -11.46
CA GLN A 3 20.32 -29.13 -10.60
C GLN A 3 18.96 -28.88 -11.25
N LYS A 4 17.88 -29.26 -10.57
CA LYS A 4 16.52 -28.87 -10.95
C LYS A 4 16.45 -27.35 -10.81
N GLN A 5 16.43 -26.66 -11.95
CA GLN A 5 15.94 -25.29 -12.00
C GLN A 5 14.52 -25.32 -11.47
N ASN A 6 14.30 -24.75 -10.28
CA ASN A 6 12.97 -24.38 -9.83
C ASN A 6 12.45 -23.37 -10.86
N SER A 7 11.59 -23.82 -11.77
CA SER A 7 10.85 -22.93 -12.65
C SER A 7 9.87 -22.14 -11.79
N THR A 8 10.33 -21.04 -11.19
CA THR A 8 9.44 -19.99 -10.72
C THR A 8 8.71 -19.48 -11.95
N LYS A 9 7.43 -19.82 -12.05
CA LYS A 9 6.53 -19.30 -13.06
C LYS A 9 6.62 -17.77 -12.94
N LYS A 10 7.23 -17.09 -13.92
CA LYS A 10 7.29 -15.62 -13.91
C LYS A 10 5.86 -15.12 -13.76
N GLU A 11 5.59 -14.41 -12.66
CA GLU A 11 4.29 -13.78 -12.47
C GLU A 11 4.06 -12.77 -13.59
N LYS A 12 2.80 -12.63 -14.01
CA LYS A 12 2.46 -11.71 -15.11
C LYS A 12 2.60 -10.27 -14.64
N ALA A 13 2.88 -9.37 -15.57
CA ALA A 13 2.83 -7.94 -15.28
C ALA A 13 1.47 -7.55 -14.68
N GLY A 14 1.48 -6.68 -13.68
CA GLY A 14 0.28 -6.33 -12.95
C GLY A 14 0.55 -5.65 -11.62
N ILE A 15 -0.46 -4.97 -11.09
CA ILE A 15 -0.47 -4.48 -9.71
C ILE A 15 -1.28 -5.47 -8.88
N TYR A 16 -0.70 -5.89 -7.76
CA TYR A 16 -1.22 -6.90 -6.87
C TYR A 16 -1.47 -6.29 -5.49
N LEU A 17 -2.69 -6.46 -4.99
CA LEU A 17 -3.01 -6.25 -3.58
C LEU A 17 -2.67 -7.53 -2.81
N GLU A 18 -1.75 -7.42 -1.86
CA GLU A 18 -1.28 -8.56 -1.09
C GLU A 18 -1.47 -8.35 0.41
N THR A 19 -1.57 -9.45 1.15
CA THR A 19 -1.56 -9.40 2.61
C THR A 19 -0.61 -10.43 3.21
N LYS A 20 0.06 -10.04 4.30
CA LYS A 20 0.91 -10.94 5.10
C LYS A 20 0.50 -10.96 6.57
N PRO A 21 0.67 -12.08 7.29
CA PRO A 21 0.52 -12.11 8.75
C PRO A 21 1.53 -11.19 9.46
N VAL A 22 1.07 -10.47 10.49
CA VAL A 22 1.91 -9.55 11.28
C VAL A 22 2.97 -10.31 12.11
N VAL A 23 2.64 -11.53 12.55
CA VAL A 23 3.50 -12.41 13.39
C VAL A 23 4.85 -12.76 12.75
N ASP A 24 4.97 -12.75 11.43
CA ASP A 24 6.24 -12.98 10.75
C ASP A 24 7.26 -11.85 10.94
N THR A 25 6.80 -10.66 11.34
CA THR A 25 7.63 -9.45 11.54
C THR A 25 8.26 -9.39 12.94
N PHE A 26 7.75 -10.18 13.89
CA PHE A 26 8.02 -10.04 15.32
C PHE A 26 8.65 -11.28 15.97
N LYS A 27 9.38 -12.11 15.21
CA LYS A 27 9.98 -13.37 15.69
C LYS A 27 10.90 -13.25 16.94
N ASN A 28 11.31 -12.05 17.33
CA ASN A 28 12.10 -11.79 18.54
C ASN A 28 11.30 -11.09 19.67
N ILE A 29 9.98 -10.97 19.54
CA ILE A 29 9.13 -10.33 20.56
C ILE A 29 8.43 -11.39 21.39
N ASN A 30 8.48 -11.22 22.71
CA ASN A 30 7.78 -12.06 23.65
C ASN A 30 6.27 -11.91 23.41
N LYS A 31 5.60 -12.99 22.98
CA LYS A 31 4.19 -13.04 22.56
C LYS A 31 3.22 -12.44 23.59
N TYR A 32 3.62 -12.40 24.86
CA TYR A 32 2.87 -11.82 25.98
C TYR A 32 2.76 -10.29 26.00
N PHE A 33 3.50 -9.56 25.15
CA PHE A 33 3.47 -8.09 25.09
C PHE A 33 2.82 -7.49 23.85
N LEU A 34 2.36 -8.33 22.90
CA LEU A 34 1.56 -7.83 21.79
C LEU A 34 0.14 -7.53 22.30
N PRO A 35 -0.43 -6.35 22.02
CA PRO A 35 -1.85 -6.16 22.24
C PRO A 35 -2.60 -7.26 21.48
N LYS A 36 -3.52 -7.97 22.17
CA LYS A 36 -4.32 -9.08 21.62
C LYS A 36 -4.89 -8.84 20.20
N PRO A 37 -5.29 -7.61 19.80
CA PRO A 37 -5.72 -7.31 18.43
C PRO A 37 -4.72 -7.70 17.31
N LEU A 38 -3.42 -7.76 17.59
CA LEU A 38 -2.40 -8.05 16.59
C LEU A 38 -2.16 -9.56 16.39
N GLU A 39 -2.69 -10.41 17.28
CA GLU A 39 -2.63 -11.86 17.15
C GLU A 39 -3.60 -12.30 16.03
N ASN A 40 -3.06 -12.83 14.93
CA ASN A 40 -3.78 -13.12 13.68
C ASN A 40 -4.18 -11.90 12.83
N SER A 41 -3.57 -10.74 13.07
CA SER A 41 -3.67 -9.60 12.16
C SER A 41 -2.78 -9.79 10.93
N HIS A 42 -3.22 -9.17 9.84
CA HIS A 42 -2.56 -9.09 8.56
C HIS A 42 -2.23 -7.63 8.24
N HIS A 43 -1.22 -7.47 7.39
CA HIS A 43 -0.75 -6.21 6.84
C HIS A 43 -0.92 -6.25 5.33
N ALA A 44 -1.65 -5.28 4.78
CA ALA A 44 -1.83 -5.09 3.35
C ALA A 44 -0.71 -4.25 2.75
N TYR A 45 -0.32 -4.55 1.52
CA TYR A 45 0.60 -3.77 0.70
C TYR A 45 0.29 -3.94 -0.79
N LEU A 46 0.80 -3.06 -1.63
CA LEU A 46 0.71 -3.15 -3.09
C LEU A 46 2.05 -3.57 -3.67
N ARG A 47 2.02 -4.49 -4.64
CA ARG A 47 3.20 -4.94 -5.39
C ARG A 47 2.96 -4.75 -6.88
N TYR A 48 3.86 -4.05 -7.56
CA TYR A 48 3.85 -3.88 -9.00
C TYR A 48 4.89 -4.79 -9.64
N VAL A 49 4.44 -5.69 -10.52
CA VAL A 49 5.29 -6.49 -11.40
C VAL A 49 5.30 -5.84 -12.77
N THR A 50 6.46 -5.35 -13.22
CA THR A 50 6.61 -4.72 -14.55
C THR A 50 6.62 -5.76 -15.67
N SER A 51 6.58 -5.29 -16.92
CA SER A 51 6.65 -6.17 -18.11
C SER A 51 7.99 -6.94 -18.19
N GLU A 52 9.05 -6.35 -17.65
CA GLU A 52 10.40 -6.91 -17.56
C GLU A 52 10.57 -7.87 -16.37
N GLY A 53 9.57 -7.90 -15.47
CA GLY A 53 9.56 -8.71 -14.26
C GLY A 53 10.25 -8.07 -13.06
N GLN A 54 10.44 -6.74 -13.07
CA GLN A 54 10.86 -6.01 -11.88
C GLN A 54 9.69 -5.95 -10.88
N GLU A 55 9.99 -6.13 -9.60
CA GLU A 55 8.98 -6.07 -8.53
C GLU A 55 9.21 -4.84 -7.66
N LEU A 56 8.22 -3.95 -7.63
CA LEU A 56 8.21 -2.70 -6.87
C LEU A 56 7.07 -2.74 -5.85
N ILE A 57 7.17 -1.96 -4.78
CA ILE A 57 6.13 -1.96 -3.73
C ILE A 57 5.71 -0.58 -3.27
N ILE A 58 4.50 -0.52 -2.72
CA ILE A 58 3.98 0.55 -1.88
C ILE A 58 3.43 -0.09 -0.60
N ARG A 59 3.94 0.36 0.54
CA ARG A 59 3.45 -0.02 1.88
C ARG A 59 3.48 1.16 2.82
N GLY A 60 2.55 1.18 3.77
CA GLY A 60 2.64 2.02 4.96
C GLY A 60 3.05 1.18 6.17
N GLY A 61 3.64 1.80 7.19
CA GLY A 61 3.97 1.11 8.43
C GLY A 61 4.51 2.06 9.50
N PRO A 62 4.88 1.55 10.68
CA PRO A 62 5.64 2.36 11.62
C PRO A 62 7.04 2.64 11.05
N LYS A 63 7.62 3.81 11.38
CA LYS A 63 8.97 4.25 10.96
C LYS A 63 10.10 3.25 11.31
N ASN A 64 9.84 2.33 12.23
CA ASN A 64 10.80 1.39 12.78
C ASN A 64 10.07 0.22 13.44
N ASN A 65 10.60 -0.99 13.31
CA ASN A 65 10.04 -2.23 13.88
C ASN A 65 10.27 -2.37 15.40
N ASN A 66 10.72 -1.31 16.08
CA ASN A 66 10.97 -1.35 17.52
C ASN A 66 9.66 -1.29 18.32
N GLN A 67 9.61 -2.10 19.37
CA GLN A 67 8.45 -2.39 20.23
C GLN A 67 7.65 -1.15 20.71
N LEU A 68 8.32 -0.01 20.91
CA LEU A 68 7.69 1.22 21.39
C LEU A 68 6.80 1.91 20.35
N ASN A 69 7.11 1.79 19.06
CA ASN A 69 6.31 2.45 18.01
C ASN A 69 5.14 1.60 17.51
N ALA A 70 5.14 0.31 17.86
CA ALA A 70 3.94 -0.53 17.77
C ALA A 70 2.83 -0.11 18.78
N LEU A 71 3.13 0.80 19.71
CA LEU A 71 2.14 1.42 20.62
C LEU A 71 1.50 2.70 20.07
N GLY A 72 1.74 3.04 18.80
CA GLY A 72 1.07 4.17 18.13
C GLY A 72 1.76 5.53 18.31
N THR A 73 3.05 5.54 18.65
CA THR A 73 3.84 6.78 18.76
C THR A 73 4.70 6.97 17.50
N GLY A 74 4.15 7.66 16.49
CA GLY A 74 4.89 8.02 15.28
C GLY A 74 3.98 8.34 14.10
N SER A 75 4.55 8.80 13.00
CA SER A 75 3.85 8.96 11.73
C SER A 75 3.90 7.68 10.89
N ILE A 76 2.95 7.55 9.96
CA ILE A 76 2.97 6.56 8.91
C ILE A 76 4.24 6.75 8.08
N HIS A 77 5.06 5.73 8.03
CA HIS A 77 6.24 5.66 7.19
C HIS A 77 5.93 4.84 5.94
N MET A 78 6.07 5.49 4.78
CA MET A 78 5.90 4.85 3.49
C MET A 78 7.21 4.24 3.00
N GLN A 79 7.13 3.04 2.42
CA GLN A 79 8.17 2.53 1.51
C GLN A 79 7.50 2.36 0.14
N SER A 80 7.90 3.20 -0.81
CA SER A 80 7.22 3.33 -2.10
C SER A 80 8.23 3.38 -3.23
N ASN A 81 7.91 2.67 -4.32
CA ASN A 81 8.75 2.52 -5.49
C ASN A 81 10.15 1.92 -5.22
N ILE A 82 10.29 1.15 -4.14
CA ILE A 82 11.52 0.40 -3.85
C ILE A 82 11.41 -1.04 -4.37
N PRO A 83 12.53 -1.71 -4.70
CA PRO A 83 12.53 -3.13 -5.01
C PRO A 83 11.86 -3.94 -3.90
N PHE A 84 11.02 -4.91 -4.27
CA PHE A 84 10.33 -5.74 -3.28
C PHE A 84 11.31 -6.47 -2.35
N SER A 85 12.49 -6.83 -2.85
CA SER A 85 13.58 -7.43 -2.06
C SER A 85 14.04 -6.59 -0.87
N ASP A 86 13.86 -5.28 -0.95
CA ASP A 86 14.39 -4.31 0.01
C ASP A 86 13.30 -3.84 0.98
N SER A 87 12.06 -4.29 0.78
CA SER A 87 10.92 -3.96 1.62
C SER A 87 10.91 -4.75 2.92
N TYR A 88 10.36 -4.15 3.98
CA TYR A 88 10.03 -4.88 5.21
C TYR A 88 8.95 -5.97 5.00
N ASP A 89 8.29 -6.00 3.85
CA ASP A 89 7.39 -7.08 3.43
C ASP A 89 8.06 -8.19 2.62
N TYR A 90 9.34 -8.08 2.31
CA TYR A 90 10.03 -9.15 1.61
C TYR A 90 9.86 -10.49 2.34
N TYR A 91 9.88 -11.59 1.58
CA TYR A 91 9.72 -12.92 2.14
C TYR A 91 10.81 -13.20 3.16
N ASN A 92 10.42 -13.32 4.44
CA ASN A 92 11.31 -13.79 5.48
C ASN A 92 11.72 -15.24 5.19
N ARG A 93 12.89 -15.64 5.69
CA ARG A 93 13.36 -17.03 5.58
C ARG A 93 12.30 -17.99 6.15
N GLY A 94 11.69 -18.80 5.28
CA GLY A 94 10.62 -19.75 5.62
C GLY A 94 9.17 -19.27 5.39
N THR A 95 8.94 -18.05 4.88
CA THR A 95 7.63 -17.64 4.36
C THR A 95 7.58 -17.90 2.86
N GLU A 96 6.60 -18.68 2.42
CA GLU A 96 6.39 -18.98 1.01
C GLU A 96 5.35 -18.01 0.41
N ALA A 97 5.56 -17.57 -0.84
CA ALA A 97 4.64 -16.68 -1.56
C ALA A 97 3.20 -17.22 -1.61
N ASN A 98 3.04 -18.55 -1.67
CA ASN A 98 1.76 -19.25 -1.72
C ASN A 98 0.91 -19.15 -0.44
N LYS A 99 1.45 -18.60 0.67
CA LYS A 99 0.72 -18.42 1.94
C LYS A 99 0.14 -17.02 2.08
N ARG A 100 0.49 -16.10 1.19
CA ARG A 100 -0.04 -14.74 1.18
C ARG A 100 -1.26 -14.67 0.28
N PHE A 101 -2.26 -13.92 0.71
CA PHE A 101 -3.30 -13.50 -0.22
C PHE A 101 -2.66 -12.57 -1.25
N SER A 102 -2.97 -12.79 -2.53
CA SER A 102 -2.54 -11.94 -3.64
C SER A 102 -3.67 -11.83 -4.63
N HIS A 103 -4.07 -10.61 -4.96
CA HIS A 103 -5.13 -10.30 -5.90
C HIS A 103 -4.61 -9.30 -6.94
N LYS A 104 -4.56 -9.73 -8.20
CA LYS A 104 -4.23 -8.84 -9.32
C LYS A 104 -5.41 -7.91 -9.57
N LEU A 105 -5.16 -6.61 -9.50
CA LEU A 105 -6.15 -5.58 -9.84
C LEU A 105 -6.49 -5.66 -11.33
N ASP A 106 -7.75 -5.40 -11.66
CA ASP A 106 -8.24 -5.40 -13.04
C ASP A 106 -7.80 -4.12 -13.77
N ILE A 107 -6.63 -4.20 -14.40
CA ILE A 107 -5.96 -3.10 -15.08
C ILE A 107 -5.41 -3.60 -16.41
N ASP A 108 -5.75 -2.91 -17.49
CA ASP A 108 -5.12 -3.12 -18.80
C ASP A 108 -3.60 -2.97 -18.69
N GLU A 109 -2.83 -3.91 -19.25
CA GLU A 109 -1.36 -3.92 -19.13
C GLU A 109 -0.70 -2.62 -19.62
N LYS A 110 -1.26 -1.97 -20.66
CA LYS A 110 -0.80 -0.67 -21.19
C LYS A 110 -0.94 0.50 -20.21
N ASN A 111 -1.79 0.37 -19.18
CA ASN A 111 -2.10 1.42 -18.22
C ASN A 111 -1.40 1.19 -16.87
N LEU A 112 -0.65 0.09 -16.69
CA LEU A 112 -0.06 -0.29 -15.40
C LEU A 112 0.85 0.81 -14.84
N ASP A 113 1.78 1.34 -15.64
CA ASP A 113 2.69 2.41 -15.21
C ASP A 113 1.94 3.69 -14.83
N GLN A 114 0.90 4.03 -15.60
CA GLN A 114 0.09 5.22 -15.31
C GLN A 114 -0.66 5.08 -13.98
N VAL A 115 -1.26 3.91 -13.73
CA VAL A 115 -1.97 3.65 -12.47
C VAL A 115 -0.99 3.59 -11.30
N TRP A 116 0.16 2.93 -11.48
CA TRP A 116 1.21 2.87 -10.47
C TRP A 116 1.71 4.27 -10.08
N ASN A 117 1.99 5.13 -11.07
CA ASN A 117 2.42 6.52 -10.82
C ASN A 117 1.37 7.35 -10.07
N LYS A 118 0.07 7.10 -10.31
CA LYS A 118 -0.99 7.72 -9.48
C LYS A 118 -0.92 7.24 -8.04
N MET A 119 -0.77 5.93 -7.82
CA MET A 119 -0.63 5.36 -6.46
C MET A 119 0.60 5.91 -5.74
N LEU A 120 1.71 6.11 -6.45
CA LEU A 120 2.92 6.74 -5.91
C LEU A 120 2.68 8.17 -5.47
N LYS A 121 1.93 8.96 -6.26
CA LYS A 121 1.60 10.34 -5.90
C LYS A 121 0.81 10.43 -4.58
N ILE A 122 -0.21 9.57 -4.42
CA ILE A 122 -0.98 9.49 -3.17
C ILE A 122 -0.08 9.05 -2.00
N SER A 123 0.85 8.13 -2.25
CA SER A 123 1.84 7.73 -1.24
C SER A 123 2.75 8.90 -0.81
N ASP A 124 3.18 9.74 -1.74
CA ASP A 124 4.03 10.89 -1.44
C ASP A 124 3.26 11.93 -0.61
N GLU A 125 1.99 12.17 -0.95
CA GLU A 125 1.09 13.02 -0.16
C GLU A 125 0.92 12.51 1.27
N ILE A 126 0.66 11.20 1.45
CA ILE A 126 0.57 10.56 2.77
C ILE A 126 1.88 10.73 3.56
N THR A 127 3.02 10.65 2.89
CA THR A 127 4.34 10.86 3.50
C THR A 127 4.50 12.32 3.96
N ASN A 128 4.08 13.29 3.16
CA ASN A 128 4.24 14.71 3.46
C ASN A 128 3.31 15.17 4.59
N GLU A 129 2.09 14.64 4.65
CA GLU A 129 1.10 14.96 5.69
C GLU A 129 1.46 14.39 7.08
N GLN A 130 2.39 13.44 7.14
CA GLN A 130 2.87 12.85 8.41
C GLN A 130 1.73 12.32 9.29
N PHE A 131 0.73 11.66 8.69
CA PHE A 131 -0.42 11.09 9.40
C PHE A 131 0.03 10.25 10.61
N PRO A 132 -0.63 10.36 11.77
CA PRO A 132 -0.30 9.55 12.93
C PRO A 132 -0.58 8.07 12.66
N TYR A 133 0.34 7.21 13.10
CA TYR A 133 0.16 5.76 13.05
C TYR A 133 -0.52 5.31 14.35
N ASP A 134 -1.79 4.92 14.29
CA ASP A 134 -2.58 4.48 15.45
C ASP A 134 -2.99 3.00 15.33
N ASN A 135 -2.56 2.19 16.31
CA ASN A 135 -2.92 0.78 16.43
C ASN A 135 -4.14 0.53 17.34
N LEU A 136 -4.77 1.60 17.86
CA LEU A 136 -5.93 1.60 18.77
C LEU A 136 -7.14 2.28 18.06
N PRO A 137 -8.30 2.60 18.71
CA PRO A 137 -9.64 2.50 18.11
C PRO A 137 -9.92 3.36 16.87
N GLN A 138 -9.09 4.36 16.55
CA GLN A 138 -9.21 5.08 15.29
C GLN A 138 -8.79 4.20 14.10
N GLN A 139 -7.82 3.29 14.28
CA GLN A 139 -7.30 2.34 13.29
C GLN A 139 -6.75 3.00 12.01
N GLN A 140 -6.01 4.10 12.16
CA GLN A 140 -5.23 4.71 11.08
C GLN A 140 -3.86 4.06 11.03
N ASN A 141 -3.71 3.06 10.17
CA ASN A 141 -2.51 2.24 10.12
C ASN A 141 -2.16 1.88 8.67
N SER A 142 -1.25 0.94 8.52
CA SER A 142 -0.82 0.45 7.21
C SER A 142 -1.96 -0.06 6.30
N ASN A 143 -3.00 -0.68 6.87
CA ASN A 143 -4.15 -1.18 6.11
C ASN A 143 -5.04 -0.04 5.61
N SER A 144 -5.26 1.00 6.43
CA SER A 144 -6.04 2.18 6.03
C SER A 144 -5.32 2.99 4.93
N VAL A 145 -3.98 2.97 4.91
CA VAL A 145 -3.16 3.56 3.83
C VAL A 145 -3.45 2.87 2.50
N ILE A 146 -3.32 1.54 2.45
CA ILE A 146 -3.56 0.78 1.21
C ILE A 146 -5.00 0.93 0.76
N ARG A 147 -5.94 0.92 1.72
CA ARG A 147 -7.32 1.25 1.44
C ARG A 147 -7.47 2.62 0.77
N THR A 148 -6.87 3.65 1.35
CA THR A 148 -6.96 5.03 0.82
C THR A 148 -6.38 5.11 -0.60
N ILE A 149 -5.21 4.49 -0.84
CA ILE A 149 -4.57 4.49 -2.16
C ILE A 149 -5.47 3.82 -3.21
N LEU A 150 -6.11 2.69 -2.89
CA LEU A 150 -7.02 2.00 -3.81
C LEU A 150 -8.22 2.89 -4.16
N ASP A 151 -8.90 3.44 -3.16
CA ASP A 151 -10.10 4.27 -3.37
C ASP A 151 -9.79 5.51 -4.21
N GLU A 152 -8.68 6.21 -3.91
CA GLU A 152 -8.27 7.43 -4.62
C GLU A 152 -7.74 7.12 -6.03
N THR A 153 -7.44 5.85 -6.34
CA THR A 153 -7.11 5.38 -7.69
C THR A 153 -8.26 4.68 -8.40
N ASN A 154 -9.50 4.87 -7.90
CA ASN A 154 -10.75 4.32 -8.44
C ASN A 154 -10.89 2.79 -8.37
N PHE A 155 -10.20 2.14 -7.45
CA PHE A 155 -10.49 0.75 -7.07
C PHE A 155 -11.25 0.78 -5.75
N ASP A 156 -12.49 0.28 -5.70
CA ASP A 156 -13.17 0.12 -4.41
C ASP A 156 -12.39 -0.90 -3.58
N GLY A 157 -11.63 -0.41 -2.60
CA GLY A 157 -10.75 -1.23 -1.77
C GLY A 157 -11.51 -2.34 -1.06
N LEU A 158 -12.79 -2.14 -0.70
CA LEU A 158 -13.57 -3.15 0.05
C LEU A 158 -13.85 -4.35 -0.86
N GLN A 159 -13.98 -4.11 -2.16
CA GLN A 159 -14.25 -5.15 -3.15
C GLN A 159 -12.99 -5.90 -3.60
N GLN A 160 -11.79 -5.32 -3.39
CA GLN A 160 -10.52 -5.96 -3.76
C GLN A 160 -10.08 -7.05 -2.76
N ILE A 161 -10.68 -7.10 -1.58
CA ILE A 161 -10.36 -8.09 -0.54
C ILE A 161 -11.58 -8.96 -0.23
N PRO A 162 -11.44 -10.29 -0.20
CA PRO A 162 -12.48 -11.18 0.28
C PRO A 162 -12.97 -10.79 1.67
N HIS A 163 -14.28 -10.66 1.84
CA HIS A 163 -14.90 -10.24 3.11
C HIS A 163 -14.38 -11.02 4.34
N GLN A 164 -14.09 -12.32 4.17
CA GLN A 164 -13.52 -13.18 5.22
C GLN A 164 -12.12 -12.75 5.73
N LEU A 165 -11.34 -12.02 4.91
CA LEU A 165 -10.02 -11.50 5.27
C LEU A 165 -10.09 -10.14 5.96
N LEU A 166 -11.18 -9.37 5.81
CA LEU A 166 -11.32 -8.05 6.42
C LEU A 166 -11.20 -8.09 7.95
N LYS A 167 -11.70 -9.15 8.59
CA LYS A 167 -11.56 -9.36 10.04
C LYS A 167 -10.10 -9.49 10.52
N HIS A 168 -9.18 -9.77 9.60
CA HIS A 168 -7.75 -9.87 9.86
C HIS A 168 -6.99 -8.59 9.49
N LEU A 169 -7.65 -7.58 8.90
CA LEU A 169 -7.03 -6.35 8.44
C LEU A 169 -7.57 -5.16 9.23
N PRO A 170 -7.18 -4.99 10.51
CA PRO A 170 -7.67 -3.88 11.32
C PRO A 170 -7.36 -2.56 10.62
N GLY A 171 -8.35 -1.66 10.57
CA GLY A 171 -8.26 -0.36 9.91
C GLY A 171 -8.52 -0.36 8.41
N TYR A 172 -8.65 -1.51 7.75
CA TYR A 172 -8.87 -1.56 6.30
C TYR A 172 -10.29 -1.12 5.88
N ASP A 173 -11.25 -1.29 6.78
CA ASP A 173 -12.63 -0.80 6.63
C ASP A 173 -12.74 0.73 6.77
N LYS A 174 -11.62 1.40 7.05
CA LYS A 174 -11.50 2.84 7.24
C LYS A 174 -10.46 3.41 6.28
N ASN A 175 -10.74 4.59 5.73
CA ASN A 175 -9.72 5.40 5.06
C ASN A 175 -8.93 6.17 6.13
N LEU A 176 -7.83 6.80 5.74
CA LEU A 176 -7.16 7.79 6.58
C LEU A 176 -8.15 8.92 6.90
N PHE A 177 -8.43 9.16 8.19
CA PHE A 177 -9.57 9.97 8.66
C PHE A 177 -9.45 11.46 8.28
N SER A 178 -8.23 11.94 8.06
CA SER A 178 -7.94 13.32 7.69
C SER A 178 -7.33 13.46 6.30
N TYR A 179 -7.28 12.38 5.51
CA TYR A 179 -6.82 12.49 4.14
C TYR A 179 -7.92 13.21 3.34
N PRO A 180 -7.62 14.38 2.73
CA PRO A 180 -8.60 15.06 1.89
C PRO A 180 -9.03 14.08 0.82
N ARG A 181 -10.31 13.70 0.82
CA ARG A 181 -10.86 12.86 -0.22
C ARG A 181 -10.87 13.67 -1.51
N ILE A 182 -9.79 13.59 -2.28
CA ILE A 182 -9.73 14.09 -3.66
C ILE A 182 -10.97 13.55 -4.41
N SER A 183 -11.40 12.33 -4.06
CA SER A 183 -12.57 11.65 -4.61
C SER A 183 -13.97 12.15 -4.22
N LYS A 184 -14.19 12.99 -3.18
CA LYS A 184 -15.56 13.43 -2.81
C LYS A 184 -15.96 14.77 -3.42
N GLU A 185 -15.07 15.76 -3.43
CA GLU A 185 -15.38 17.05 -4.06
C GLU A 185 -15.50 16.90 -5.58
N ILE A 186 -14.66 16.07 -6.22
CA ILE A 186 -14.69 15.89 -7.68
C ILE A 186 -15.92 15.11 -8.17
N LYS A 187 -16.53 14.25 -7.33
CA LYS A 187 -17.69 13.43 -7.72
C LYS A 187 -19.03 14.09 -7.39
N GLU A 188 -19.10 14.95 -6.37
CA GLU A 188 -20.36 15.59 -5.95
C GLU A 188 -20.53 17.02 -6.50
N ASP A 189 -19.45 17.72 -6.89
CA ASP A 189 -19.51 19.01 -7.59
C ASP A 189 -18.29 19.19 -8.51
N PRO A 190 -18.41 19.02 -9.84
CA PRO A 190 -17.27 19.10 -10.75
C PRO A 190 -16.79 20.55 -10.87
N ASN A 191 -16.03 21.04 -9.88
CA ASN A 191 -15.38 22.33 -9.96
C ASN A 191 -14.36 22.29 -11.11
N PRO A 192 -14.56 23.08 -12.18
CA PRO A 192 -13.70 23.04 -13.36
C PRO A 192 -12.24 23.41 -13.07
N GLU A 193 -11.99 24.17 -12.00
CA GLU A 193 -10.63 24.55 -11.60
C GLU A 193 -9.88 23.39 -10.95
N LEU A 194 -10.56 22.58 -10.13
CA LEU A 194 -9.97 21.37 -9.53
C LEU A 194 -9.71 20.29 -10.59
N MET A 195 -10.61 20.15 -11.57
CA MET A 195 -10.40 19.26 -12.72
C MET A 195 -9.21 19.70 -13.59
N ARG A 196 -9.03 21.02 -13.79
CA ARG A 196 -7.86 21.56 -14.51
C ARG A 196 -6.56 21.40 -13.72
N ALA A 197 -6.59 21.62 -12.40
CA ALA A 197 -5.44 21.40 -11.54
C ALA A 197 -5.03 19.92 -11.57
N TRP A 198 -5.99 19.00 -11.46
CA TRP A 198 -5.76 17.56 -11.62
C TRP A 198 -5.19 17.20 -13.00
N ASP A 199 -5.76 17.73 -14.09
CA ASP A 199 -5.26 17.51 -15.44
C ASP A 199 -3.83 18.05 -15.64
N SER A 200 -3.51 19.20 -15.04
CA SER A 200 -2.16 19.80 -15.09
C SER A 200 -1.15 18.96 -14.32
N ILE A 201 -1.54 18.50 -13.13
CA ILE A 201 -0.78 17.60 -12.24
C ILE A 201 -0.57 16.22 -12.88
N MET A 202 -1.50 15.75 -13.71
CA MET A 202 -1.46 14.48 -14.42
C MET A 202 -0.74 14.55 -15.77
N LYS A 203 -0.65 15.73 -16.40
CA LYS A 203 0.05 15.94 -17.67
C LYS A 203 1.55 16.22 -17.53
N GLY A 204 2.05 16.31 -16.31
CA GLY A 204 3.45 16.62 -16.01
C GLY A 204 3.71 18.11 -16.20
N GLY A 205 4.11 18.79 -15.13
CA GLY A 205 4.43 20.22 -15.16
C GLY A 205 5.48 20.51 -16.22
N ASN A 206 5.06 21.18 -17.30
CA ASN A 206 5.97 22.00 -18.07
C ASN A 206 6.06 23.33 -17.34
N ASP A 207 7.15 23.52 -16.62
CA ASP A 207 7.61 24.84 -16.23
C ASP A 207 7.94 25.59 -17.53
N GLU A 208 6.96 26.33 -18.04
CA GLU A 208 7.23 27.45 -18.94
C GLU A 208 8.01 28.49 -18.15
N LYS A 209 9.30 28.52 -18.47
CA LYS A 209 10.24 29.63 -18.35
C LYS A 209 9.58 30.96 -18.01
N ASP A 210 9.97 31.49 -16.84
CA ASP A 210 9.97 32.91 -16.59
C ASP A 210 10.89 33.60 -17.60
N ASP A 211 10.29 34.20 -18.62
CA ASP A 211 10.85 35.33 -19.35
C ASP A 211 9.78 36.45 -19.29
N ILE A 212 10.00 37.42 -18.40
CA ILE A 212 9.90 38.90 -18.54
C ILE A 212 9.98 39.57 -17.17
#